data_AF-A0A9D2C0Z2-F1
#
_entry.id   AF-A0A9D2C0Z2-F1
#
_cell.length_a   1.000
_cell.length_b   1.000
_cell.length_c   1.000
_cell.angle_alpha   90.00
_cell.angle_beta   90.00
_cell.angle_gamma   90.00
#
_symmetry.space_group_name_H-M   'P 1'
#
loop_
_entity.id
_entity.type
_entity.pdbx_description
1 polymer ?
#
loop_
_entity_poly.entity_id
_entity_poly.type
_entity_poly.pdbx_seq_one_letter_code
_entity_poly.pdbx_strand_id
1 'polypeptide(L)'
;MSLKKKRAIALGMALALLAIFAIYAARSVIKVEDYAWSLDTLQNAEGQVVACGPGAAQDHPGAEQLSLTCTAKDGTVTFQTEEDTRQGTYRQTQREAYGRLYAMEIKDWGWGHAFCSWTELDTGERRPTLVLTFPKEYTLYFTGE
;
A
#
# COMPACT_ATOMS: atom_id res chain seq x y z
N MET A 1 0.61 -30.35 42.83
CA MET A 1 -0.06 -30.33 41.50
C MET A 1 0.43 -31.51 40.66
N SER A 2 -0.48 -32.36 40.15
CA SER A 2 -0.16 -33.60 39.41
C SER A 2 0.62 -33.33 38.11
N LEU A 3 1.53 -34.25 37.73
CA LEU A 3 2.30 -34.20 36.48
C LEU A 3 1.41 -34.05 35.24
N LYS A 4 0.21 -34.67 35.26
CA LYS A 4 -0.78 -34.56 34.18
C LYS A 4 -1.32 -33.13 34.04
N LYS A 5 -1.56 -32.45 35.17
CA LYS A 5 -2.01 -31.05 35.19
C LYS A 5 -0.92 -30.09 34.67
N LYS A 6 0.35 -30.31 35.04
CA LYS A 6 1.48 -29.52 34.52
C LYS A 6 1.64 -29.66 33.00
N ARG A 7 1.52 -30.88 32.46
CA ARG A 7 1.59 -31.15 31.01
C ARG A 7 0.41 -30.54 30.24
N ALA A 8 -0.80 -30.61 30.80
CA ALA A 8 -1.98 -29.99 30.19
C ALA A 8 -1.88 -28.45 30.12
N ILE A 9 -1.37 -27.81 31.19
CA ILE A 9 -1.15 -26.36 31.22
C ILE A 9 -0.06 -25.95 30.21
N ALA A 10 1.06 -26.67 30.17
CA ALA A 10 2.14 -26.39 29.22
C ALA A 10 1.69 -26.53 27.76
N LEU A 11 0.88 -27.56 27.46
CA LEU A 11 0.32 -27.77 26.11
C LEU A 11 -0.66 -26.65 25.73
N GLY A 12 -1.54 -26.25 26.65
CA GLY A 12 -2.47 -25.12 26.43
C GLY A 12 -1.74 -23.80 26.17
N MET A 13 -0.65 -23.54 26.90
CA MET A 13 0.16 -22.34 26.71
C MET A 13 0.91 -22.36 25.36
N ALA A 14 1.44 -23.51 24.95
CA ALA A 14 2.07 -23.67 23.64
C ALA A 14 1.08 -23.45 22.48
N LEU A 15 -0.15 -23.96 22.60
CA LEU A 15 -1.23 -23.73 21.63
C LEU A 15 -1.63 -22.25 21.55
N ALA A 16 -1.73 -21.56 22.70
CA ALA A 16 -2.02 -20.13 22.73
C ALA A 16 -0.92 -19.30 22.07
N LEU A 17 0.35 -19.62 22.32
CA LEU A 17 1.49 -18.96 21.67
C LEU A 17 1.50 -19.21 20.16
N LEU A 18 1.26 -20.45 19.72
CA LEU A 18 1.12 -20.79 18.30
C LEU A 18 -0.01 -20.02 17.62
N ALA A 19 -1.16 -19.85 18.29
CA ALA A 19 -2.26 -19.06 17.77
C ALA A 19 -1.89 -17.58 17.62
N ILE A 20 -1.19 -16.99 18.60
CA ILE A 20 -0.73 -15.59 18.54
C ILE A 20 0.28 -15.42 17.38
N PHE A 21 1.24 -16.33 17.22
CA PHE A 21 2.19 -16.31 16.11
C PHE A 21 1.50 -16.48 14.75
N ALA A 22 0.50 -17.37 14.67
CA ALA A 22 -0.27 -17.57 13.44
C ALA A 22 -1.08 -16.31 13.08
N ILE A 23 -1.69 -15.63 14.05
CA ILE A 23 -2.42 -14.36 13.83
C ILE A 23 -1.45 -13.25 13.39
N TYR A 24 -0.28 -13.17 14.00
CA TYR A 24 0.74 -12.19 13.63
C TYR A 24 1.30 -12.44 12.24
N ALA A 25 1.55 -13.71 11.89
CA ALA A 25 1.96 -14.13 10.54
C ALA A 25 0.83 -13.97 9.51
N ALA A 26 -0.43 -14.00 9.95
CA ALA A 26 -1.61 -13.79 9.12
C ALA A 26 -1.99 -12.31 8.94
N ARG A 27 -1.24 -11.35 9.51
CA ARG A 27 -1.31 -9.95 9.04
C ARG A 27 -0.93 -9.96 7.56
N SER A 28 -1.95 -9.99 6.71
CA SER A 28 -1.77 -10.17 5.27
C SER A 28 -1.04 -8.97 4.71
N VAL A 29 0.07 -9.26 4.04
CA VAL A 29 0.77 -8.28 3.21
C VAL A 29 -0.06 -8.09 1.96
N ILE A 30 -0.69 -6.92 1.85
CA ILE A 30 -1.55 -6.55 0.75
C ILE A 30 -0.78 -6.47 -0.57
N LYS A 31 -1.52 -6.66 -1.67
CA LYS A 31 -1.04 -6.58 -3.03
C LYS A 31 -1.61 -5.33 -3.71
N VAL A 32 -0.94 -4.91 -4.77
CA VAL A 32 -1.44 -3.84 -5.64
C VAL A 32 -2.79 -4.19 -6.29
N GLU A 33 -3.11 -5.49 -6.42
CA GLU A 33 -4.38 -5.98 -6.98
C GLU A 33 -5.51 -6.04 -5.94
N ASP A 34 -5.23 -5.90 -4.64
CA ASP A 34 -6.23 -6.10 -3.59
C ASP A 34 -7.23 -4.92 -3.49
N TYR A 35 -6.92 -3.77 -4.09
CA TYR A 35 -7.70 -2.53 -4.00
C TYR A 35 -7.79 -1.80 -5.34
N ALA A 36 -8.84 -1.00 -5.49
CA ALA A 36 -8.78 0.16 -6.38
C ALA A 36 -8.14 1.32 -5.60
N TRP A 37 -7.23 2.04 -6.23
CA TRP A 37 -6.41 3.06 -5.58
C TRP A 37 -6.84 4.45 -6.01
N SER A 38 -7.08 5.34 -5.07
CA SER A 38 -7.39 6.75 -5.29
C SER A 38 -6.20 7.61 -4.84
N LEU A 39 -5.81 8.60 -5.65
CA LEU A 39 -4.71 9.51 -5.31
C LEU A 39 -5.03 10.23 -3.99
N ASP A 40 -4.06 10.24 -3.10
CA ASP A 40 -4.07 11.04 -1.88
C ASP A 40 -3.24 12.31 -2.12
N THR A 41 -1.94 12.14 -2.37
CA THR A 41 -1.03 13.26 -2.65
C THR A 41 -0.02 12.91 -3.75
N LEU A 42 0.39 13.94 -4.49
CA LEU A 42 1.48 13.88 -5.45
C LEU A 42 2.54 14.90 -5.01
N GLN A 43 3.74 14.40 -4.74
CA GLN A 43 4.87 15.19 -4.28
C GLN A 43 5.92 15.33 -5.38
N ASN A 44 6.51 16.51 -5.48
CA ASN A 44 7.71 16.73 -6.30
C ASN A 44 8.98 16.16 -5.63
N ALA A 45 10.13 16.29 -6.29
CA ALA A 45 11.41 15.82 -5.78
C ALA A 45 11.83 16.48 -4.44
N GLU A 46 11.33 17.69 -4.15
CA GLU A 46 11.54 18.40 -2.90
C GLU A 46 10.59 17.96 -1.76
N GLY A 47 9.68 17.02 -2.04
CA GLY A 47 8.68 16.53 -1.08
C GLY A 47 7.49 17.48 -0.88
N GLN A 48 7.35 18.51 -1.70
CA GLN A 48 6.22 19.42 -1.67
C GLN A 48 5.02 18.79 -2.37
N VAL A 49 3.85 18.83 -1.72
CA VAL A 49 2.59 18.38 -2.33
C VAL A 49 2.19 19.41 -3.40
N VAL A 50 2.28 19.01 -4.67
CA VAL A 50 1.93 19.86 -5.82
C VAL A 50 0.55 19.54 -6.37
N ALA A 51 0.06 18.32 -6.16
CA ALA A 51 -1.32 17.94 -6.43
C ALA A 51 -1.86 16.98 -5.34
N CYS A 52 -3.17 16.94 -5.17
CA CYS A 52 -3.84 16.09 -4.19
C CYS A 52 -5.19 15.56 -4.72
N GLY A 53 -5.62 14.42 -4.20
CA GLY A 53 -6.94 13.88 -4.51
C GLY A 53 -8.05 14.72 -3.89
N PRO A 54 -9.30 14.60 -4.37
CA PRO A 54 -10.45 15.33 -3.82
C PRO A 54 -10.65 15.14 -2.31
N GLY A 55 -10.29 13.97 -1.77
CA GLY A 55 -10.39 13.67 -0.34
C GLY A 55 -9.37 14.40 0.55
N ALA A 56 -8.26 14.89 -0.03
CA ALA A 56 -7.17 15.55 0.69
C ALA A 56 -7.09 17.07 0.42
N ALA A 57 -7.99 17.61 -0.41
CA ALA A 57 -7.96 19.03 -0.82
C ALA A 57 -8.09 20.02 0.34
N GLN A 58 -8.81 19.66 1.41
CA GLN A 58 -8.94 20.53 2.60
C GLN A 58 -7.63 20.65 3.37
N ASP A 59 -6.81 19.60 3.38
CA ASP A 59 -5.53 19.56 4.09
C ASP A 59 -4.39 20.19 3.25
N HIS A 60 -4.61 20.36 1.94
CA HIS A 60 -3.63 20.89 0.99
C HIS A 60 -4.20 22.04 0.11
N PRO A 61 -4.57 23.19 0.69
CA PRO A 61 -5.28 24.27 -0.02
C PRO A 61 -4.48 24.98 -1.13
N GLY A 62 -3.17 24.72 -1.23
CA GLY A 62 -2.31 25.23 -2.29
C GLY A 62 -1.94 24.21 -3.38
N ALA A 63 -2.38 22.96 -3.23
CA ALA A 63 -2.10 21.90 -4.20
C ALA A 63 -3.20 21.86 -5.27
N GLU A 64 -2.82 21.48 -6.50
CA GLU A 64 -3.78 21.23 -7.57
C GLU A 64 -4.67 20.04 -7.21
N GLN A 65 -5.98 20.16 -7.38
CA GLN A 65 -6.87 19.02 -7.17
C GLN A 65 -6.87 18.13 -8.41
N LEU A 66 -6.44 16.86 -8.25
CA LEU A 66 -6.32 15.88 -9.33
C LEU A 66 -7.06 14.59 -8.95
N SER A 67 -8.14 14.28 -9.68
CA SER A 67 -8.81 12.99 -9.58
C SER A 67 -8.05 11.96 -10.41
N LEU A 68 -7.23 11.15 -9.75
CA LEU A 68 -6.45 10.09 -10.38
C LEU A 68 -6.69 8.77 -9.64
N THR A 69 -7.07 7.75 -10.39
CA THR A 69 -7.24 6.39 -9.89
C THR A 69 -6.21 5.45 -10.50
N CYS A 70 -5.89 4.37 -9.78
CA CYS A 70 -5.00 3.31 -10.22
C CYS A 70 -5.65 1.95 -9.95
N THR A 71 -5.66 1.08 -10.96
CA THR A 71 -6.10 -0.31 -10.83
C THR A 71 -5.05 -1.24 -11.40
N ALA A 72 -4.84 -2.39 -10.76
CA ALA A 72 -3.86 -3.38 -11.18
C ALA A 72 -4.52 -4.74 -11.34
N LYS A 73 -4.23 -5.43 -12.44
CA LYS A 73 -4.70 -6.77 -12.70
C LYS A 73 -3.80 -7.49 -13.69
N ASP A 74 -3.46 -8.74 -13.38
CA ASP A 74 -2.75 -9.65 -14.29
C ASP A 74 -1.47 -9.04 -14.91
N GLY A 75 -0.71 -8.28 -14.12
CA GLY A 75 0.54 -7.63 -14.55
C GLY A 75 0.37 -6.30 -15.30
N THR A 76 -0.88 -5.86 -15.54
CA THR A 76 -1.21 -4.56 -16.15
C THR A 76 -1.70 -3.58 -15.09
N VAL A 77 -1.14 -2.37 -15.09
CA VAL A 77 -1.62 -1.26 -14.25
C VAL A 77 -2.25 -0.19 -15.13
N THR A 78 -3.41 0.31 -14.72
CA THR A 78 -4.16 1.37 -15.42
C THR A 78 -4.34 2.55 -14.49
N PHE A 79 -3.89 3.71 -14.94
CA PHE A 79 -4.09 5.01 -14.32
C PHE A 79 -5.17 5.75 -15.09
N GLN A 80 -6.13 6.34 -14.40
CA GLN A 80 -7.25 7.02 -15.04
C GLN A 80 -7.58 8.34 -14.33
N THR A 81 -7.66 9.40 -15.12
CA THR A 81 -8.27 10.67 -14.76
C THR A 81 -9.62 10.82 -15.46
N GLU A 82 -10.28 11.97 -15.34
CA GLU A 82 -11.50 12.26 -16.11
C GLU A 82 -11.24 12.34 -17.62
N GLU A 83 -10.02 12.74 -18.02
CA GLU A 83 -9.68 13.08 -19.41
C GLU A 83 -8.77 12.05 -20.08
N ASP A 84 -7.93 11.33 -19.33
CA ASP A 84 -6.91 10.45 -19.87
C ASP A 84 -6.92 9.07 -19.17
N THR A 85 -6.49 8.06 -19.91
CA THR A 85 -6.24 6.71 -19.39
C THR A 85 -4.89 6.26 -19.86
N ARG A 86 -4.04 5.87 -18.91
CA ARG A 86 -2.67 5.47 -19.15
C ARG A 86 -2.42 4.07 -18.61
N GLN A 87 -1.77 3.25 -19.42
CA GLN A 87 -1.45 1.88 -19.05
C GLN A 87 0.04 1.68 -18.89
N GLY A 88 0.38 0.73 -18.04
CA GLY A 88 1.73 0.23 -17.85
C GLY A 88 1.71 -1.22 -17.43
N THR A 89 2.90 -1.71 -17.10
CA THR A 89 3.08 -3.05 -16.55
C THR A 89 3.67 -2.96 -15.15
N TYR A 90 3.40 -3.96 -14.33
CA TYR A 90 4.03 -4.11 -13.02
C TYR A 90 4.51 -5.54 -12.80
N ARG A 91 5.57 -5.68 -12.00
CA ARG A 91 6.08 -6.96 -11.53
C ARG A 91 6.54 -6.85 -10.10
N GLN A 92 6.07 -7.75 -9.23
CA GLN A 92 6.57 -7.82 -7.86
C GLN A 92 8.05 -8.19 -7.89
N THR A 93 8.89 -7.36 -7.28
CA THR A 93 10.34 -7.57 -7.17
C THR A 93 10.72 -8.19 -5.84
N GLN A 94 10.01 -7.81 -4.77
CA GLN A 94 10.31 -8.26 -3.41
C GLN A 94 9.05 -8.32 -2.55
N ARG A 95 9.07 -9.25 -1.60
CA ARG A 95 8.06 -9.35 -0.55
C ARG A 95 8.76 -9.15 0.79
N GLU A 96 8.30 -8.15 1.53
CA GLU A 96 8.77 -7.83 2.87
C GLU A 96 7.77 -8.29 3.93
N ALA A 97 8.19 -8.23 5.20
CA ALA A 97 7.31 -8.54 6.33
C ALA A 97 6.08 -7.61 6.42
N TYR A 98 6.21 -6.36 5.94
CA TYR A 98 5.20 -5.30 6.10
C TYR A 98 4.63 -4.77 4.79
N GLY A 99 5.15 -5.21 3.63
CA GLY A 99 4.74 -4.69 2.34
C GLY A 99 5.29 -5.48 1.16
N ARG A 100 4.94 -5.06 -0.06
CA ARG A 100 5.47 -5.60 -1.31
C ARG A 100 6.05 -4.49 -2.15
N LEU A 101 7.19 -4.78 -2.76
CA LEU A 101 7.83 -3.90 -3.74
C LEU A 101 7.52 -4.39 -5.14
N TYR A 102 7.27 -3.44 -6.03
CA TYR A 102 7.01 -3.67 -7.44
C TYR A 102 7.92 -2.77 -8.27
N ALA A 103 8.40 -3.30 -9.40
CA ALA A 103 8.86 -2.48 -10.50
C ALA A 103 7.68 -2.20 -11.42
N MET A 104 7.57 -0.97 -11.91
CA MET A 104 6.54 -0.54 -12.83
C MET A 104 7.16 0.14 -14.05
N GLU A 105 6.56 -0.07 -15.21
CA GLU A 105 6.90 0.61 -16.46
C GLU A 105 5.60 1.19 -17.03
N ILE A 106 5.46 2.51 -16.96
CA ILE A 106 4.23 3.19 -17.37
C ILE A 106 4.49 3.91 -18.67
N LYS A 107 3.60 3.75 -19.65
CA LYS A 107 3.73 4.42 -20.94
C LYS A 107 3.85 5.94 -20.71
N ASP A 108 4.85 6.57 -21.33
CA ASP A 108 5.16 8.01 -21.27
C ASP A 108 5.62 8.57 -19.90
N TRP A 109 5.43 7.86 -18.77
CA TRP A 109 6.04 8.21 -17.47
C TRP A 109 7.35 7.44 -17.19
N GLY A 110 7.56 6.32 -17.90
CA GLY A 110 8.75 5.49 -17.80
C GLY A 110 8.77 4.58 -16.57
N TRP A 111 9.99 4.26 -16.14
CA TRP A 111 10.25 3.31 -15.07
C TRP A 111 10.06 3.92 -13.68
N GLY A 112 9.39 3.18 -12.79
CA GLY A 112 9.20 3.53 -11.39
C GLY A 112 9.19 2.31 -10.47
N HIS A 113 9.16 2.58 -9.16
CA HIS A 113 8.99 1.55 -8.14
C HIS A 113 7.80 1.88 -7.26
N ALA A 114 7.05 0.84 -6.89
CA ALA A 114 5.92 0.97 -5.99
C ALA A 114 6.10 0.14 -4.73
N PHE A 115 5.65 0.68 -3.60
CA PHE A 115 5.55 -0.02 -2.33
C PHE A 115 4.10 -0.07 -1.87
N CYS A 116 3.60 -1.27 -1.62
CA CYS A 116 2.23 -1.51 -1.18
C CYS A 116 2.23 -2.07 0.24
N SER A 117 1.60 -1.36 1.17
CA SER A 117 1.58 -1.72 2.59
C SER A 117 0.39 -1.09 3.31
N TRP A 118 0.18 -1.49 4.56
CA TRP A 118 -0.72 -0.77 5.45
C TRP A 118 0.00 0.42 6.10
N THR A 119 -0.61 1.59 6.09
CA THR A 119 -0.24 2.73 6.95
C THR A 119 -1.10 2.68 8.21
N GLU A 120 -0.47 2.73 9.38
CA GLU A 120 -1.16 2.87 10.67
C GLU A 120 -1.15 4.35 11.06
N LEU A 121 -2.34 4.92 11.26
CA LEU A 121 -2.52 6.30 11.68
C LEU A 121 -2.39 6.42 13.20
N ASP A 122 -2.20 7.63 13.71
CA ASP A 122 -2.13 7.90 15.16
C ASP A 122 -3.39 7.45 15.92
N THR A 123 -4.52 7.33 15.22
CA THR A 123 -5.80 6.81 15.74
C THR A 123 -5.82 5.29 15.90
N GLY A 124 -4.78 4.57 15.43
CA GLY A 124 -4.73 3.11 15.33
C GLY A 124 -5.48 2.54 14.12
N GLU A 125 -6.13 3.40 13.32
CA GLU A 125 -6.73 3.02 12.05
C GLU A 125 -5.65 2.59 11.05
N ARG A 126 -5.94 1.54 10.28
CA ARG A 126 -5.03 1.06 9.23
C ARG A 126 -5.63 1.35 7.86
N ARG A 127 -4.89 2.07 7.02
CA ARG A 127 -5.25 2.37 5.65
C ARG A 127 -4.36 1.62 4.67
N PRO A 128 -4.91 1.02 3.60
CA PRO A 128 -4.10 0.44 2.55
C PRO A 128 -3.46 1.57 1.75
N THR A 129 -2.15 1.52 1.59
CA THR A 129 -1.36 2.58 0.95
C THR A 129 -0.50 2.01 -0.15
N LEU A 130 -0.50 2.69 -1.29
CA LEU A 130 0.39 2.44 -2.42
C LEU A 130 1.21 3.70 -2.66
N VAL A 131 2.53 3.58 -2.53
CA VAL A 131 3.47 4.67 -2.84
C VAL A 131 4.17 4.33 -4.14
N LEU A 132 4.05 5.17 -5.17
CA LEU A 132 4.72 5.02 -6.46
C LEU A 132 5.70 6.17 -6.65
N THR A 133 6.99 5.84 -6.79
CA THR A 133 8.05 6.82 -6.99
C THR A 133 8.67 6.65 -8.38
N PHE A 134 8.64 7.74 -9.14
CA PHE A 134 9.41 7.92 -10.36
C PHE A 134 10.73 8.61 -9.98
N PRO A 135 11.90 7.95 -10.13
CA PRO A 135 13.15 8.33 -9.46
C PRO A 135 13.70 9.75 -9.68
N LYS A 136 13.09 10.56 -10.55
CA LYS A 136 13.58 11.90 -10.89
C LYS A 136 12.53 13.01 -10.84
N GLU A 137 11.26 12.69 -10.60
CA GLU A 137 10.20 13.67 -10.84
C GLU A 137 9.17 13.72 -9.70
N TYR A 138 8.51 12.59 -9.42
CA TYR A 138 7.34 12.60 -8.54
C TYR A 138 7.21 11.35 -7.68
N THR A 139 6.63 11.53 -6.50
CA THR A 139 6.12 10.43 -5.66
C THR A 139 4.62 10.60 -5.51
N LEU A 140 3.87 9.55 -5.86
CA LEU A 140 2.43 9.50 -5.75
C LEU A 140 2.06 8.60 -4.57
N TYR A 141 1.23 9.11 -3.68
CA TYR A 141 0.64 8.37 -2.58
C TYR A 141 -0.83 8.10 -2.94
N PHE A 142 -1.23 6.84 -2.84
CA PHE A 142 -2.60 6.43 -3.05
C PHE A 142 -3.15 5.73 -1.81
N THR A 143 -4.45 5.86 -1.59
CA THR A 143 -5.20 5.10 -0.60
C THR A 143 -6.11 4.10 -1.33
N GLY A 144 -6.17 2.86 -0.83
CA GLY A 144 -7.04 1.82 -1.38
C GLY A 144 -8.47 1.85 -0.80
N GLU A 145 -9.45 1.55 -1.64
CA GLU A 145 -10.88 1.41 -1.30
C GLU A 145 -11.39 -0.03 -1.50
#